data_AF-A0A158QP65-F1
#
_entry.id   AF-A0A158QP65-F1
#
_cell.length_a   1.000
_cell.length_b   1.000
_cell.length_c   1.000
_cell.angle_alpha   90.00
_cell.angle_beta   90.00
_cell.angle_gamma   90.00
#
_symmetry.space_group_name_H-M   'P 1'
#
loop_
_entity.id
_entity.type
_entity.pdbx_description
1 polymer ?
#
loop_
_entity_poly.entity_id
_entity_poly.type
_entity_poly.pdbx_seq_one_letter_code
_entity_poly.pdbx_strand_id
1 'polypeptide(L)'
;PSRQILRLKGIIAVNVPLARISQSKVSFAASDVPIEKLSLSRGLVMNKFEKDFMIYPEYTDTDDVKAIQGFTEILRKSLNLTVDHEELEKLGTLSDAVIGALNDSAVFAALAPSEYGGLGLGFKDRVKIFEELSVDWNIYANVVVMNALTNTLILFGSEELKQKYFPLIASGKCRPVVALVRDELVSSHCLPLAAATVGYSKRLLNDLAAFCNKTSSPRQQSTTEFALKVQSLNFYSILHLMTICGSELTVQVYALESASYYLSGLLDEGLPVVLDIENALLHRLTRDVLRSSVFTCVDLAGLRAINPAFHFEKDIRDVTTLLSLVGAFLVATVIVTFRITNALKRLFRQEKLEDELRHPKLTHYIAEHAHPSLQMACQDLEFSMSRVNNVISKLMSEKGKNVQHDFASLERLVTIIQNHLVMTAVISRSSRSYSIGLRNSDIEIAWATFICSKVSRENWFLLEALNDYYGLIRLNPSLLNVGKAVFDMGGYQIESPIERNW
;
A
#
# COMPACT_ATOMS: atom_id res chain seq x y z
N PRO A 1 5.96 34.11 30.49
CA PRO A 1 6.79 35.00 29.64
C PRO A 1 6.35 34.91 28.16
N SER A 2 5.67 35.97 27.70
CA SER A 2 5.44 36.33 26.29
C SER A 2 4.84 35.26 25.35
N ARG A 3 3.50 35.10 25.41
CA ARG A 3 2.70 34.58 24.28
C ARG A 3 2.75 35.60 23.13
N GLN A 4 3.71 35.49 22.23
CA GLN A 4 3.57 36.05 20.88
C GLN A 4 2.61 35.15 20.10
N ILE A 5 1.33 35.54 20.07
CA ILE A 5 0.37 35.00 19.12
C ILE A 5 0.78 35.53 17.75
N LEU A 6 1.54 34.72 17.00
CA LEU A 6 1.71 34.89 15.56
C LEU A 6 0.30 34.89 14.95
N ARG A 7 -0.17 36.07 14.53
CA ARG A 7 -1.37 36.23 13.69
C ARG A 7 -1.10 35.60 12.33
N LEU A 8 -1.22 34.28 12.23
CA LEU A 8 -1.29 33.58 10.95
C LEU A 8 -2.66 33.87 10.33
N LYS A 9 -2.69 34.73 9.30
CA LYS A 9 -3.88 34.98 8.48
C LYS A 9 -4.29 33.65 7.82
N GLY A 10 -5.51 33.18 8.10
CA GLY A 10 -6.13 32.09 7.32
C GLY A 10 -6.08 30.68 7.92
N ILE A 11 -6.17 30.53 9.24
CA ILE A 11 -6.37 29.21 9.87
C ILE A 11 -7.78 28.72 9.56
N ILE A 12 -7.91 27.63 8.79
CA ILE A 12 -9.17 26.88 8.66
C ILE A 12 -9.15 25.80 9.74
N ALA A 13 -9.83 26.04 10.86
CA ALA A 13 -10.05 25.02 11.87
C ALA A 13 -11.28 24.18 11.49
N VAL A 14 -11.07 23.05 10.81
CA VAL A 14 -12.13 22.07 10.58
C VAL A 14 -12.19 21.15 11.80
N ASN A 15 -13.08 21.46 12.75
CA ASN A 15 -13.32 20.60 13.90
C ASN A 15 -14.25 19.45 13.46
N VAL A 16 -13.68 18.29 13.11
CA VAL A 16 -14.47 17.13 12.66
C VAL A 16 -14.78 16.22 13.85
N PRO A 17 -16.04 16.10 14.30
CA PRO A 17 -16.41 15.11 15.31
C PRO A 17 -16.33 13.70 14.71
N LEU A 18 -15.69 12.76 15.42
CA LEU A 18 -15.51 11.33 15.07
C LEU A 18 -16.73 10.68 14.41
N ALA A 19 -17.94 11.02 14.86
CA ALA A 19 -19.20 10.46 14.37
C ALA A 19 -19.52 10.82 12.89
N ARG A 20 -18.89 11.86 12.32
CA ARG A 20 -19.07 12.24 10.91
C ARG A 20 -18.03 11.64 9.97
N ILE A 21 -16.89 11.14 10.48
CA ILE A 21 -15.84 10.53 9.65
C ILE A 21 -16.25 9.11 9.24
N SER A 22 -16.94 8.39 10.12
CA SER A 22 -17.60 7.11 9.79
C SER A 22 -18.87 7.27 8.95
N GLN A 23 -19.35 8.51 8.80
CA GLN A 23 -20.49 8.88 7.98
C GLN A 23 -20.00 9.80 6.86
N SER A 24 -19.11 9.30 6.00
CA SER A 24 -19.11 9.80 4.64
C SER A 24 -20.56 9.76 4.14
N LYS A 25 -21.01 10.80 3.47
CA LYS A 25 -22.38 10.94 2.95
C LYS A 25 -22.72 9.92 1.84
N VAL A 26 -22.11 8.73 1.85
CA VAL A 26 -22.85 7.52 1.49
C VAL A 26 -23.62 7.15 2.74
N SER A 27 -24.76 7.82 2.93
CA SER A 27 -25.75 7.43 3.92
C SER A 27 -25.86 5.90 3.92
N PHE A 28 -25.96 5.31 5.11
CA PHE A 28 -26.53 3.98 5.39
C PHE A 28 -27.97 3.88 4.83
N ALA A 29 -28.14 4.11 3.53
CA ALA A 29 -29.36 3.94 2.74
C ALA A 29 -29.38 2.58 2.04
N ALA A 30 -28.34 1.77 2.24
CA ALA A 30 -28.19 0.45 1.63
C ALA A 30 -28.27 -0.67 2.67
N SER A 31 -29.32 -0.67 3.52
CA SER A 31 -29.62 -1.87 4.32
C SER A 31 -29.90 -3.11 3.47
N ASP A 32 -30.14 -2.91 2.17
CA ASP A 32 -30.58 -3.94 1.23
C ASP A 32 -29.48 -4.38 0.23
N VAL A 33 -28.30 -3.73 0.22
CA VAL A 33 -27.20 -4.14 -0.67
C VAL A 33 -26.35 -5.21 0.03
N PRO A 34 -26.14 -6.38 -0.60
CA PRO A 34 -25.30 -7.43 -0.05
C PRO A 34 -23.88 -6.94 0.31
N ILE A 35 -23.32 -7.44 1.41
CA ILE A 35 -22.03 -6.97 1.94
C ILE A 35 -20.88 -7.20 0.95
N GLU A 36 -20.99 -8.26 0.16
CA GLU A 36 -20.09 -8.64 -0.92
C GLU A 36 -20.11 -7.65 -2.09
N LYS A 37 -21.15 -6.82 -2.25
CA LYS A 37 -21.17 -5.72 -3.22
C LYS A 37 -20.66 -4.41 -2.63
N LEU A 38 -20.61 -4.32 -1.30
CA LEU A 38 -20.21 -3.12 -0.56
C LEU A 38 -18.72 -3.12 -0.19
N SER A 39 -18.07 -4.28 -0.08
CA SER A 39 -16.62 -4.34 0.16
C SER A 39 -16.10 -5.69 -0.31
N LEU A 40 -15.10 -5.62 -1.18
CA LEU A 40 -14.38 -6.80 -1.66
C LEU A 40 -13.84 -7.59 -0.47
N SER A 41 -13.08 -6.92 0.41
CA SER A 41 -12.40 -7.58 1.52
C SER A 41 -13.37 -8.25 2.49
N ARG A 42 -14.51 -7.61 2.78
CA ARG A 42 -15.56 -8.20 3.64
C ARG A 42 -16.23 -9.38 2.97
N GLY A 43 -16.53 -9.29 1.67
CA GLY A 43 -17.08 -10.39 0.88
C GLY A 43 -16.17 -11.63 0.94
N LEU A 44 -14.90 -11.46 0.56
CA LEU A 44 -13.93 -12.56 0.50
C LEU A 44 -13.79 -13.28 1.85
N VAL A 45 -13.75 -12.52 2.95
CA VAL A 45 -13.64 -13.08 4.31
C VAL A 45 -14.88 -13.84 4.74
N MET A 46 -16.07 -13.40 4.33
CA MET A 46 -17.33 -14.08 4.61
C MET A 46 -17.60 -15.27 3.66
N ASN A 47 -16.59 -15.64 2.86
CA ASN A 47 -16.71 -16.61 1.77
C ASN A 47 -17.90 -16.29 0.85
N LYS A 48 -18.03 -15.02 0.49
CA LYS A 48 -19.01 -14.51 -0.48
C LYS A 48 -18.26 -13.79 -1.59
N PHE A 49 -18.61 -14.11 -2.82
CA PHE A 49 -17.91 -13.62 -3.98
C PHE A 49 -18.85 -12.89 -4.92
N GLU A 50 -18.44 -11.72 -5.39
CA GLU A 50 -19.10 -10.98 -6.45
C GLU A 50 -18.23 -11.04 -7.71
N LYS A 51 -18.81 -11.49 -8.81
CA LYS A 51 -18.07 -11.74 -10.06
C LYS A 51 -17.53 -10.47 -10.69
N ASP A 52 -18.19 -9.34 -10.46
CA ASP A 52 -17.82 -8.04 -11.04
C ASP A 52 -16.43 -7.59 -10.56
N PHE A 53 -15.96 -8.08 -9.41
CA PHE A 53 -14.60 -7.82 -8.91
C PHE A 53 -13.48 -8.55 -9.64
N MET A 54 -13.79 -9.48 -10.54
CA MET A 54 -12.76 -10.08 -11.41
C MET A 54 -12.52 -9.27 -12.68
N ILE A 55 -13.36 -8.29 -12.96
CA ILE A 55 -13.19 -7.36 -14.06
C ILE A 55 -12.21 -6.29 -13.58
N TYR A 56 -11.02 -6.26 -14.17
CA TYR A 56 -10.05 -5.22 -13.85
C TYR A 56 -10.52 -3.89 -14.47
N PRO A 57 -10.68 -2.81 -13.69
CA PRO A 57 -11.19 -1.54 -14.22
C PRO A 57 -10.33 -0.97 -15.33
N GLU A 58 -10.97 -0.44 -16.37
CA GLU A 58 -10.32 0.14 -17.55
C GLU A 58 -10.75 1.59 -17.78
N TYR A 59 -10.00 2.29 -18.62
CA TYR A 59 -10.48 3.53 -19.21
C TYR A 59 -11.49 3.19 -20.30
N THR A 60 -12.67 3.82 -20.25
CA THR A 60 -13.72 3.63 -21.24
C THR A 60 -13.39 4.32 -22.56
N ASP A 61 -12.70 5.46 -22.51
CA ASP A 61 -12.29 6.23 -23.68
C ASP A 61 -10.77 6.17 -23.90
N THR A 62 -10.37 5.94 -25.14
CA THR A 62 -8.95 5.98 -25.55
C THR A 62 -8.36 7.39 -25.52
N ASP A 63 -9.19 8.42 -25.65
CA ASP A 63 -8.72 9.81 -25.61
C ASP A 63 -8.36 10.24 -24.19
N ASP A 64 -9.09 9.75 -23.17
CA ASP A 64 -8.73 9.93 -21.76
C ASP A 64 -7.35 9.33 -21.46
N VAL A 65 -7.07 8.13 -21.98
CA VAL A 65 -5.77 7.47 -21.85
C VAL A 65 -4.64 8.31 -22.47
N LYS A 66 -4.85 8.83 -23.69
CA LYS A 66 -3.86 9.68 -24.35
C LYS A 66 -3.66 11.00 -23.60
N ALA A 67 -4.73 11.59 -23.07
CA ALA A 67 -4.68 12.84 -22.33
C ALA A 67 -3.83 12.69 -21.07
N ILE A 68 -4.07 11.65 -20.25
CA ILE A 68 -3.29 11.43 -19.03
C ILE A 68 -1.84 11.02 -19.32
N GLN A 69 -1.60 10.24 -20.37
CA GLN A 69 -0.24 9.90 -20.82
C GLN A 69 0.52 11.15 -21.28
N GLY A 70 -0.13 12.03 -22.05
CA GLY A 70 0.45 13.31 -22.48
C GLY A 70 0.76 14.22 -21.29
N PHE A 71 -0.18 14.36 -20.36
CA PHE A 71 -0.01 15.15 -19.14
C PHE A 71 1.19 14.66 -18.31
N THR A 72 1.25 13.36 -18.04
CA THR A 72 2.28 12.76 -17.19
C THR A 72 3.66 12.76 -17.85
N GLU A 73 3.74 12.64 -19.17
CA GLU A 73 5.00 12.75 -19.91
C GLU A 73 5.55 14.18 -19.89
N ILE A 74 4.69 15.21 -20.00
CA ILE A 74 5.09 16.62 -19.86
C ILE A 74 5.59 16.87 -18.43
N LEU A 75 4.82 16.43 -17.42
CA LEU A 75 5.18 16.57 -16.02
C LEU A 75 6.54 15.92 -15.73
N ARG A 76 6.73 14.67 -16.16
CA ARG A 76 7.99 13.94 -15.98
C ARG A 76 9.17 14.68 -16.60
N LYS A 77 9.04 15.15 -17.84
CA LYS A 77 10.10 15.91 -18.53
C LYS A 77 10.41 17.22 -17.82
N SER A 78 9.38 17.95 -17.40
CA SER A 78 9.52 19.21 -16.68
C SER A 78 10.29 19.00 -15.37
N LEU A 79 9.84 18.03 -14.55
CA LEU A 79 10.49 17.71 -13.28
C LEU A 79 11.95 17.25 -13.48
N ASN A 80 12.21 16.33 -14.42
CA ASN A 80 13.57 15.86 -14.68
C ASN A 80 14.56 16.97 -15.12
N LEU A 81 14.06 18.07 -15.69
CA LEU A 81 14.88 19.21 -16.09
C LEU A 81 15.09 20.22 -14.96
N THR A 82 14.14 20.34 -14.04
CA THR A 82 14.15 21.37 -13.00
C THR A 82 14.59 20.90 -11.62
N VAL A 83 14.51 19.60 -11.34
CA VAL A 83 14.78 19.06 -10.01
C VAL A 83 16.28 18.88 -9.81
N ASP A 84 16.84 19.70 -8.92
CA ASP A 84 18.17 19.51 -8.33
C ASP A 84 18.00 19.03 -6.88
N HIS A 85 18.31 17.75 -6.63
CA HIS A 85 18.17 17.14 -5.31
C HIS A 85 19.08 17.79 -4.26
N GLU A 86 20.27 18.25 -4.63
CA GLU A 86 21.17 18.91 -3.68
C GLU A 86 20.67 20.30 -3.30
N GLU A 87 20.13 21.04 -4.27
CA GLU A 87 19.53 22.35 -4.03
C GLU A 87 18.34 22.23 -3.07
N LEU A 88 17.45 21.25 -3.32
CA LEU A 88 16.29 21.00 -2.47
C LEU A 88 16.68 20.65 -1.03
N GLU A 89 17.70 19.80 -0.83
CA GLU A 89 18.20 19.46 0.50
C GLU A 89 18.82 20.69 1.22
N LYS A 90 19.60 21.50 0.51
CA LYS A 90 20.23 22.71 1.08
C LYS A 90 19.20 23.76 1.47
N LEU A 91 18.15 23.92 0.65
CA LEU A 91 17.10 24.91 0.86
C LEU A 91 16.07 24.46 1.90
N GLY A 92 15.86 23.15 2.04
CA GLY A 92 14.83 22.57 2.90
C GLY A 92 13.39 22.90 2.45
N THR A 93 13.22 23.46 1.25
CA THR A 93 11.94 23.82 0.64
C THR A 93 12.03 23.65 -0.88
N LEU A 94 10.88 23.67 -1.58
CA LEU A 94 10.89 23.63 -3.05
C LEU A 94 11.46 24.92 -3.64
N SER A 95 12.38 24.80 -4.60
CA SER A 95 12.88 25.94 -5.36
C SER A 95 11.77 26.56 -6.22
N ASP A 96 11.89 27.86 -6.53
CA ASP A 96 10.91 28.56 -7.35
C ASP A 96 10.78 27.93 -8.76
N ALA A 97 11.86 27.34 -9.27
CA ALA A 97 11.86 26.60 -10.53
C ALA A 97 10.97 25.35 -10.48
N VAL A 98 11.07 24.55 -9.41
CA VAL A 98 10.23 23.36 -9.21
C VAL A 98 8.77 23.74 -8.99
N ILE A 99 8.51 24.81 -8.22
CA ILE A 99 7.15 25.33 -8.03
C ILE A 99 6.56 25.82 -9.37
N GLY A 100 7.36 26.51 -10.19
CA GLY A 100 7.00 26.91 -11.55
C GLY A 100 6.62 25.70 -12.41
N ALA A 101 7.48 24.68 -12.44
CA ALA A 101 7.23 23.44 -13.18
C ALA A 101 5.92 22.75 -12.79
N LEU A 102 5.60 22.65 -11.50
CA LEU A 102 4.35 22.07 -11.01
C LEU A 102 3.12 22.90 -11.42
N ASN A 103 3.24 24.23 -11.42
CA ASN A 103 2.18 25.14 -11.85
C ASN A 103 1.95 25.10 -13.36
N ASP A 104 3.03 25.17 -14.14
CA ASP A 104 2.99 25.15 -15.61
C ASP A 104 2.46 23.80 -16.12
N SER A 105 2.74 22.72 -15.40
CA SER A 105 2.19 21.38 -15.66
C SER A 105 0.77 21.20 -15.12
N ALA A 106 0.15 22.23 -14.52
CA ALA A 106 -1.21 22.21 -13.98
C ALA A 106 -1.48 21.12 -12.92
N VAL A 107 -0.46 20.71 -12.15
CA VAL A 107 -0.57 19.64 -11.13
C VAL A 107 -1.60 19.99 -10.06
N PHE A 108 -1.65 21.24 -9.60
CA PHE A 108 -2.61 21.63 -8.56
C PHE A 108 -4.04 21.76 -9.08
N ALA A 109 -4.21 22.13 -10.36
CA ALA A 109 -5.52 22.12 -11.02
C ALA A 109 -6.04 20.68 -11.18
N ALA A 110 -5.16 19.70 -11.39
CA ALA A 110 -5.52 18.28 -11.44
C ALA A 110 -6.16 17.73 -10.16
N LEU A 111 -5.85 18.34 -9.00
CA LEU A 111 -6.41 17.93 -7.72
C LEU A 111 -7.84 18.47 -7.52
N ALA A 112 -8.15 19.64 -8.08
CA ALA A 112 -9.40 20.35 -7.84
C ALA A 112 -10.56 19.87 -8.75
N PRO A 113 -11.82 19.99 -8.29
CA PRO A 113 -13.00 19.70 -9.13
C PRO A 113 -13.14 20.69 -10.30
N SER A 114 -13.71 20.22 -11.41
CA SER A 114 -13.93 21.03 -12.63
C SER A 114 -14.82 22.26 -12.39
N GLU A 115 -15.84 22.12 -11.54
CA GLU A 115 -16.77 23.20 -11.17
C GLU A 115 -16.10 24.44 -10.57
N TYR A 116 -14.89 24.29 -10.02
CA TYR A 116 -14.15 25.37 -9.39
C TYR A 116 -12.81 25.68 -10.09
N GLY A 117 -12.71 25.36 -11.39
CA GLY A 117 -11.54 25.66 -12.22
C GLY A 117 -10.41 24.63 -12.13
N GLY A 118 -10.69 23.44 -11.59
CA GLY A 118 -9.80 22.28 -11.71
C GLY A 118 -10.01 21.49 -12.99
N LEU A 119 -9.26 20.40 -13.15
CA LEU A 119 -9.36 19.51 -14.31
C LEU A 119 -10.43 18.42 -14.14
N GLY A 120 -10.89 18.17 -12.91
CA GLY A 120 -11.92 17.15 -12.65
C GLY A 120 -11.48 15.71 -12.95
N LEU A 121 -10.18 15.42 -12.85
CA LEU A 121 -9.61 14.11 -13.16
C LEU A 121 -10.06 13.02 -12.18
N GLY A 122 -10.18 11.80 -12.70
CA GLY A 122 -10.54 10.60 -11.93
C GLY A 122 -9.45 10.15 -10.96
N PHE A 123 -9.77 9.17 -10.12
CA PHE A 123 -8.82 8.57 -9.18
C PHE A 123 -7.68 7.84 -9.90
N LYS A 124 -7.95 7.15 -11.02
CA LYS A 124 -6.90 6.50 -11.82
C LYS A 124 -5.89 7.52 -12.38
N ASP A 125 -6.37 8.65 -12.86
CA ASP A 125 -5.53 9.74 -13.36
C ASP A 125 -4.65 10.32 -12.27
N ARG A 126 -5.23 10.55 -11.08
CA ARG A 126 -4.50 11.04 -9.91
C ARG A 126 -3.41 10.05 -9.48
N VAL A 127 -3.71 8.75 -9.43
CA VAL A 127 -2.71 7.70 -9.18
C VAL A 127 -1.55 7.85 -10.16
N LYS A 128 -1.84 7.99 -11.45
CA LYS A 128 -0.79 8.16 -12.47
C LYS A 128 0.05 9.42 -12.28
N ILE A 129 -0.55 10.54 -11.86
CA ILE A 129 0.18 11.79 -11.55
C ILE A 129 1.10 11.60 -10.35
N PHE A 130 0.62 10.96 -9.28
CA PHE A 130 1.41 10.74 -8.06
C PHE A 130 2.61 9.79 -8.27
N GLU A 131 2.56 8.88 -9.24
CA GLU A 131 3.73 8.08 -9.64
C GLU A 131 4.90 8.94 -10.18
N GLU A 132 4.59 10.05 -10.87
CA GLU A 132 5.61 10.94 -11.43
C GLU A 132 6.18 11.88 -10.37
N LEU A 133 5.37 12.27 -9.38
CA LEU A 133 5.77 13.18 -8.30
C LEU A 133 6.81 12.59 -7.34
N SER A 134 6.96 11.27 -7.30
CA SER A 134 7.94 10.61 -6.44
C SER A 134 9.38 10.67 -6.96
N VAL A 135 9.65 11.50 -7.98
CA VAL A 135 11.03 11.82 -8.40
C VAL A 135 11.84 12.34 -7.21
N ASP A 136 11.21 13.11 -6.32
CA ASP A 136 11.74 13.50 -5.03
C ASP A 136 10.62 13.49 -3.98
N TRP A 137 10.88 12.90 -2.82
CA TRP A 137 9.88 12.79 -1.75
C TRP A 137 9.46 14.14 -1.16
N ASN A 138 10.28 15.19 -1.27
CA ASN A 138 9.91 16.55 -0.89
C ASN A 138 8.85 17.13 -1.84
N ILE A 139 8.93 16.83 -3.14
CA ILE A 139 7.93 17.26 -4.13
C ILE A 139 6.61 16.55 -3.85
N TYR A 140 6.65 15.23 -3.69
CA TYR A 140 5.49 14.45 -3.26
C TYR A 140 4.86 15.02 -1.97
N ALA A 141 5.66 15.30 -0.94
CA ALA A 141 5.19 15.80 0.35
C ALA A 141 4.43 17.14 0.22
N ASN A 142 4.88 18.04 -0.66
CA ASN A 142 4.19 19.32 -0.88
C ASN A 142 2.84 19.13 -1.61
N VAL A 143 2.81 18.28 -2.64
CA VAL A 143 1.58 18.05 -3.41
C VAL A 143 0.56 17.23 -2.62
N VAL A 144 0.99 16.26 -1.79
CA VAL A 144 0.04 15.47 -0.98
C VAL A 144 -0.65 16.34 0.08
N VAL A 145 0.01 17.36 0.64
CA VAL A 145 -0.63 18.32 1.56
C VAL A 145 -1.71 19.15 0.85
N MET A 146 -1.47 19.54 -0.41
CA MET A 146 -2.49 20.19 -1.24
C MET A 146 -3.68 19.26 -1.53
N ASN A 147 -3.39 18.00 -1.84
CA ASN A 147 -4.42 16.98 -2.06
C ASN A 147 -5.24 16.73 -0.77
N ALA A 148 -4.59 16.73 0.39
CA ALA A 148 -5.24 16.59 1.68
C ALA A 148 -6.23 17.73 1.96
N LEU A 149 -5.81 18.98 1.74
CA LEU A 149 -6.70 20.14 1.85
C LEU A 149 -7.89 20.01 0.88
N THR A 150 -7.60 19.65 -0.37
CA THR A 150 -8.62 19.52 -1.42
C THR A 150 -9.69 18.51 -1.04
N ASN A 151 -9.28 17.30 -0.62
CA ASN A 151 -10.21 16.27 -0.16
C ASN A 151 -11.00 16.70 1.08
N THR A 152 -10.36 17.41 2.01
CA THR A 152 -11.04 17.94 3.21
C THR A 152 -12.12 18.96 2.82
N LEU A 153 -11.85 19.84 1.85
CA LEU A 153 -12.83 20.81 1.35
C LEU A 153 -13.97 20.14 0.58
N ILE A 154 -13.68 19.09 -0.21
CA ILE A 154 -14.72 18.31 -0.90
C ILE A 154 -15.67 17.68 0.11
N LEU A 155 -15.13 17.02 1.15
CA LEU A 155 -15.92 16.26 2.11
C LEU A 155 -16.65 17.13 3.15
N PHE A 156 -16.00 18.17 3.64
CA PHE A 156 -16.45 18.93 4.81
C PHE A 156 -16.60 20.44 4.57
N GLY A 157 -16.14 20.96 3.42
CA GLY A 157 -16.23 22.38 3.11
C GLY A 157 -17.67 22.84 2.87
N SER A 158 -18.01 24.04 3.35
CA SER A 158 -19.23 24.74 2.91
C SER A 158 -19.04 25.27 1.48
N GLU A 159 -20.13 25.57 0.80
CA GLU A 159 -20.07 26.09 -0.58
C GLU A 159 -19.28 27.40 -0.67
N GLU A 160 -19.37 28.27 0.34
CA GLU A 160 -18.58 29.51 0.39
C GLU A 160 -17.07 29.23 0.51
N LEU A 161 -16.68 28.22 1.28
CA LEU A 161 -15.29 27.80 1.41
C LEU A 161 -14.78 27.20 0.09
N LYS A 162 -15.59 26.35 -0.54
CA LYS A 162 -15.24 25.73 -1.84
C LYS A 162 -15.01 26.79 -2.92
N GLN A 163 -15.96 27.72 -3.10
CA GLN A 163 -15.84 28.82 -4.07
C GLN A 163 -14.63 29.72 -3.82
N LYS A 164 -14.25 29.93 -2.55
CA LYS A 164 -13.10 30.76 -2.19
C LYS A 164 -11.76 30.07 -2.40
N TYR A 165 -11.63 28.80 -1.99
CA TYR A 165 -10.34 28.13 -1.87
C TYR A 165 -9.95 27.28 -3.07
N PHE A 166 -10.90 26.63 -3.77
CA PHE A 166 -10.55 25.80 -4.93
C PHE A 166 -9.88 26.59 -6.07
N PRO A 167 -10.30 27.81 -6.43
CA PRO A 167 -9.58 28.59 -7.45
C PRO A 167 -8.14 28.96 -7.01
N LEU A 168 -7.92 29.17 -5.71
CA LEU A 168 -6.58 29.43 -5.16
C LEU A 168 -5.70 28.17 -5.16
N ILE A 169 -6.30 27.01 -4.94
CA ILE A 169 -5.63 25.70 -5.06
C ILE A 169 -5.26 25.45 -6.53
N ALA A 170 -6.22 25.55 -7.45
CA ALA A 170 -6.02 25.27 -8.87
C ALA A 170 -4.96 26.17 -9.51
N SER A 171 -4.88 27.44 -9.07
CA SER A 171 -3.86 28.40 -9.53
C SER A 171 -2.48 28.23 -8.85
N GLY A 172 -2.33 27.30 -7.91
CA GLY A 172 -1.06 27.06 -7.20
C GLY A 172 -0.62 28.18 -6.25
N LYS A 173 -1.47 29.19 -6.01
CA LYS A 173 -1.18 30.32 -5.11
C LYS A 173 -1.41 29.98 -3.63
N CYS A 174 -2.11 28.88 -3.37
CA CYS A 174 -2.37 28.42 -2.01
C CYS A 174 -1.17 27.67 -1.44
N ARG A 175 -0.74 28.03 -0.22
CA ARG A 175 0.26 27.29 0.57
C ARG A 175 -0.34 26.91 1.92
N PRO A 176 -1.02 25.76 2.01
CA PRO A 176 -1.71 25.36 3.22
C PRO A 176 -0.76 24.67 4.19
N VAL A 177 -1.09 24.82 5.47
CA VAL A 177 -0.52 24.01 6.55
C VAL A 177 -1.67 23.19 7.12
N VAL A 178 -1.57 21.87 7.03
CA VAL A 178 -2.56 20.94 7.57
C VAL A 178 -2.05 20.41 8.89
N ALA A 179 -2.69 20.79 9.99
CA ALA A 179 -2.39 20.26 11.31
C ALA A 179 -3.44 19.20 11.67
N LEU A 180 -3.03 17.94 11.67
CA LEU A 180 -3.88 16.83 12.11
C LEU A 180 -3.62 16.55 13.59
N VAL A 181 -4.69 16.55 14.38
CA VAL A 181 -4.61 16.29 15.84
C VAL A 181 -4.74 14.78 16.13
N ARG A 182 -5.05 13.95 15.13
CA ARG A 182 -5.30 12.51 15.28
C ARG A 182 -4.80 11.71 14.08
N ASP A 183 -4.21 10.56 14.37
CA ASP A 183 -3.62 9.63 13.39
C ASP A 183 -4.64 9.06 12.39
N GLU A 184 -5.92 9.02 12.77
CA GLU A 184 -7.00 8.46 11.95
C GLU A 184 -7.21 9.20 10.61
N LEU A 185 -6.95 10.52 10.57
CA LEU A 185 -7.09 11.32 9.34
C LEU A 185 -5.94 11.10 8.35
N VAL A 186 -4.79 10.60 8.81
CA VAL A 186 -3.63 10.27 7.97
C VAL A 186 -3.98 9.15 6.96
N SER A 187 -4.92 8.27 7.33
CA SER A 187 -5.40 7.16 6.49
C SER A 187 -6.21 7.58 5.25
N SER A 188 -6.57 8.86 5.12
CA SER A 188 -7.28 9.37 3.93
C SER A 188 -6.37 9.63 2.71
N HIS A 189 -5.06 9.36 2.84
CA HIS A 189 -4.04 9.62 1.80
C HIS A 189 -3.34 8.35 1.30
N CYS A 190 -3.93 7.18 1.49
CA CYS A 190 -3.28 5.91 1.14
C CYS A 190 -3.02 5.76 -0.37
N LEU A 191 -3.96 6.14 -1.23
CA LEU A 191 -3.82 6.03 -2.70
C LEU A 191 -2.67 6.88 -3.27
N PRO A 192 -2.57 8.20 -2.96
CA PRO A 192 -1.43 9.01 -3.38
C PRO A 192 -0.07 8.44 -2.96
N LEU A 193 0.04 7.95 -1.71
CA LEU A 193 1.29 7.40 -1.22
C LEU A 193 1.64 6.08 -1.91
N ALA A 194 0.67 5.18 -2.06
CA ALA A 194 0.85 3.93 -2.78
C ALA A 194 1.33 4.17 -4.21
N ALA A 195 0.71 5.11 -4.92
CA ALA A 195 1.10 5.51 -6.26
C ALA A 195 2.52 6.08 -6.32
N ALA A 196 2.84 7.01 -5.41
CA ALA A 196 4.18 7.57 -5.28
C ALA A 196 5.23 6.48 -5.01
N THR A 197 4.95 5.53 -4.11
CA THR A 197 5.80 4.38 -3.83
C THR A 197 6.00 3.50 -5.06
N VAL A 198 4.96 3.22 -5.85
CA VAL A 198 5.10 2.48 -7.11
C VAL A 198 6.03 3.21 -8.08
N GLY A 199 5.84 4.52 -8.27
CA GLY A 199 6.70 5.33 -9.13
C GLY A 199 8.16 5.34 -8.67
N TYR A 200 8.38 5.52 -7.36
CA TYR A 200 9.71 5.52 -6.73
C TYR A 200 10.39 4.16 -6.92
N SER A 201 9.72 3.07 -6.54
CA SER A 201 10.33 1.73 -6.60
C SER A 201 10.63 1.29 -8.03
N LYS A 202 9.84 1.71 -9.04
CA LYS A 202 10.19 1.50 -10.46
C LYS A 202 11.48 2.22 -10.85
N ARG A 203 11.66 3.47 -10.44
CA ARG A 203 12.91 4.22 -10.69
C ARG A 203 14.09 3.60 -9.95
N LEU A 204 13.92 3.27 -8.68
CA LEU A 204 14.92 2.56 -7.89
C LEU A 204 15.35 1.25 -8.56
N LEU A 205 14.41 0.43 -9.04
CA LEU A 205 14.72 -0.81 -9.76
C LEU A 205 15.51 -0.53 -11.05
N ASN A 206 15.17 0.52 -11.80
CA ASN A 206 15.92 0.92 -12.99
C ASN A 206 17.34 1.39 -12.65
N ASP A 207 17.50 2.18 -11.60
CA ASP A 207 18.80 2.70 -11.16
C ASP A 207 19.70 1.59 -10.62
N LEU A 208 19.14 0.69 -9.81
CA LEU A 208 19.82 -0.51 -9.33
C LEU A 208 20.18 -1.45 -10.47
N ALA A 209 19.29 -1.67 -11.44
CA ALA A 209 19.59 -2.49 -12.61
C ALA A 209 20.71 -1.86 -13.45
N ALA A 210 20.67 -0.55 -13.69
CA ALA A 210 21.73 0.16 -14.41
C ALA A 210 23.07 0.09 -13.65
N PHE A 211 23.05 0.23 -12.33
CA PHE A 211 24.21 0.13 -11.46
C PHE A 211 24.84 -1.27 -11.50
N CYS A 212 24.02 -2.30 -11.34
CA CYS A 212 24.40 -3.70 -11.40
C CYS A 212 24.96 -4.11 -12.77
N ASN A 213 24.38 -3.61 -13.86
CA ASN A 213 24.83 -3.92 -15.22
C ASN A 213 26.13 -3.20 -15.60
N LYS A 214 26.42 -2.03 -15.01
CA LYS A 214 27.67 -1.28 -15.25
C LYS A 214 28.89 -1.91 -14.57
N THR A 215 28.71 -2.72 -13.53
CA THR A 215 29.81 -3.24 -12.68
C THR A 215 30.57 -4.44 -13.28
N SER A 216 30.43 -4.73 -14.58
CA SER A 216 30.96 -5.96 -15.21
C SER A 216 32.12 -5.78 -16.21
N SER A 217 32.74 -4.59 -16.37
CA SER A 217 33.87 -4.43 -17.31
C SER A 217 35.23 -4.27 -16.59
N PRO A 218 36.13 -5.27 -16.61
CA PRO A 218 37.43 -5.22 -15.91
C PRO A 218 38.47 -4.26 -16.50
N ARG A 219 38.15 -3.48 -17.54
CA ARG A 219 39.16 -2.75 -18.34
C ARG A 219 39.29 -1.25 -18.05
N GLN A 220 38.46 -0.68 -17.17
CA GLN A 220 38.52 0.75 -16.84
C GLN A 220 38.33 0.97 -15.33
N GLN A 221 39.38 0.74 -14.55
CA GLN A 221 39.47 1.28 -13.19
C GLN A 221 40.81 1.97 -13.02
N SER A 222 40.81 3.27 -13.27
CA SER A 222 41.86 4.17 -12.80
C SER A 222 41.79 4.25 -11.28
N THR A 223 42.95 4.02 -10.69
CA THR A 223 43.36 4.22 -9.30
C THR A 223 42.71 5.42 -8.58
N THR A 224 41.58 5.20 -7.91
CA THR A 224 41.11 5.94 -6.70
C THR A 224 39.83 5.35 -6.07
N GLU A 225 39.17 4.34 -6.67
CA GLU A 225 38.08 3.65 -5.99
C GLU A 225 38.63 2.57 -5.05
N PHE A 226 38.39 2.77 -3.75
CA PHE A 226 38.75 1.86 -2.67
C PHE A 226 38.07 0.50 -2.92
N ALA A 227 38.86 -0.39 -3.53
CA ALA A 227 38.51 -1.76 -3.82
C ALA A 227 38.32 -2.54 -2.51
N LEU A 228 37.07 -2.68 -2.07
CA LEU A 228 36.69 -3.94 -1.44
C LEU A 228 36.71 -5.00 -2.53
N LYS A 229 37.88 -5.62 -2.69
CA LYS A 229 38.01 -6.94 -3.29
C LYS A 229 37.10 -7.89 -2.52
N VAL A 230 35.87 -8.07 -2.98
CA VAL A 230 35.16 -9.34 -2.84
C VAL A 230 35.75 -10.29 -3.90
N GLN A 231 37.05 -10.57 -3.79
CA GLN A 231 37.70 -11.67 -4.52
C GLN A 231 37.43 -12.96 -3.74
N SER A 232 36.17 -13.42 -3.72
CA SER A 232 35.80 -14.81 -3.34
C SER A 232 34.29 -15.11 -3.33
N LEU A 233 33.41 -14.23 -3.82
CA LEU A 233 32.04 -14.66 -4.15
C LEU A 233 31.96 -14.96 -5.64
N ASN A 234 31.60 -16.21 -5.96
CA ASN A 234 31.34 -16.65 -7.33
C ASN A 234 30.40 -15.65 -8.02
N PHE A 235 30.74 -15.22 -9.23
CA PHE A 235 29.92 -14.34 -10.07
C PHE A 235 28.45 -14.78 -10.13
N TYR A 236 28.22 -16.11 -10.16
CA TYR A 236 26.89 -16.72 -10.08
C TYR A 236 26.14 -16.41 -8.79
N SER A 237 26.81 -16.38 -7.64
CA SER A 237 26.20 -16.08 -6.34
C SER A 237 25.77 -14.61 -6.24
N ILE A 238 26.57 -13.69 -6.79
CA ILE A 238 26.23 -12.26 -6.86
C ILE A 238 25.05 -12.05 -7.81
N LEU A 239 25.08 -12.67 -9.00
CA LEU A 239 23.99 -12.61 -9.96
C LEU A 239 22.69 -13.22 -9.39
N HIS A 240 22.80 -14.31 -8.64
CA HIS A 240 21.67 -14.97 -7.99
C HIS A 240 21.08 -14.11 -6.86
N LEU A 241 21.91 -13.48 -6.03
CA LEU A 241 21.46 -12.53 -5.00
C LEU A 241 20.77 -11.32 -5.65
N MET A 242 21.36 -10.75 -6.71
CA MET A 242 20.78 -9.67 -7.48
C MET A 242 19.41 -10.04 -8.06
N THR A 243 19.30 -11.26 -8.60
CA THR A 243 18.05 -11.77 -9.17
C THR A 243 16.99 -11.96 -8.09
N ILE A 244 17.34 -12.51 -6.93
CA ILE A 244 16.41 -12.73 -5.82
C ILE A 244 15.93 -11.41 -5.22
N CYS A 245 16.84 -10.53 -4.80
CA CYS A 245 16.46 -9.26 -4.18
C CYS A 245 15.68 -8.38 -5.16
N GLY A 246 16.10 -8.32 -6.43
CA GLY A 246 15.36 -7.62 -7.48
C GLY A 246 13.98 -8.23 -7.74
N SER A 247 13.85 -9.56 -7.71
CA SER A 247 12.57 -10.24 -7.95
C SER A 247 11.54 -9.99 -6.85
N GLU A 248 11.95 -9.97 -5.57
CA GLU A 248 11.05 -9.74 -4.44
C GLU A 248 10.44 -8.34 -4.51
N LEU A 249 11.27 -7.30 -4.65
CA LEU A 249 10.79 -5.93 -4.77
C LEU A 249 9.90 -5.76 -6.02
N THR A 250 10.32 -6.30 -7.17
CA THR A 250 9.55 -6.22 -8.42
C THR A 250 8.15 -6.79 -8.28
N VAL A 251 8.04 -7.97 -7.66
CA VAL A 251 6.76 -8.64 -7.44
C VAL A 251 5.87 -7.84 -6.48
N GLN A 252 6.44 -7.28 -5.41
CA GLN A 252 5.68 -6.44 -4.48
C GLN A 252 5.21 -5.12 -5.13
N VAL A 253 6.05 -4.50 -5.96
CA VAL A 253 5.68 -3.31 -6.74
C VAL A 253 4.55 -3.62 -7.70
N TYR A 254 4.61 -4.74 -8.42
CA TYR A 254 3.54 -5.18 -9.30
C TYR A 254 2.23 -5.42 -8.53
N ALA A 255 2.29 -6.04 -7.35
CA ALA A 255 1.12 -6.24 -6.50
C ALA A 255 0.51 -4.90 -6.01
N LEU A 256 1.34 -3.97 -5.52
CA LEU A 256 0.90 -2.66 -5.06
C LEU A 256 0.31 -1.80 -6.19
N GLU A 257 0.95 -1.79 -7.35
CA GLU A 257 0.45 -1.12 -8.55
C GLU A 257 -0.90 -1.70 -8.96
N SER A 258 -1.00 -3.04 -9.03
CA SER A 258 -2.23 -3.72 -9.40
C SER A 258 -3.38 -3.35 -8.47
N ALA A 259 -3.14 -3.36 -7.15
CA ALA A 259 -4.13 -2.97 -6.15
C ALA A 259 -4.49 -1.48 -6.22
N SER A 260 -3.51 -0.59 -6.49
CA SER A 260 -3.73 0.85 -6.56
C SER A 260 -4.64 1.25 -7.73
N TYR A 261 -4.36 0.73 -8.93
CA TYR A 261 -5.21 0.97 -10.11
C TYR A 261 -6.54 0.24 -10.02
N TYR A 262 -6.57 -0.95 -9.42
CA TYR A 262 -7.79 -1.68 -9.17
C TYR A 262 -8.75 -0.90 -8.27
N LEU A 263 -8.29 -0.48 -7.08
CA LEU A 263 -9.13 0.28 -6.15
C LEU A 263 -9.53 1.67 -6.67
N SER A 264 -8.62 2.38 -7.35
CA SER A 264 -8.95 3.67 -7.96
C SER A 264 -9.94 3.53 -9.12
N GLY A 265 -9.85 2.47 -9.91
CA GLY A 265 -10.80 2.19 -10.97
C GLY A 265 -12.20 1.86 -10.46
N LEU A 266 -12.32 1.04 -9.41
CA LEU A 266 -13.61 0.77 -8.76
C LEU A 266 -14.26 2.06 -8.22
N LEU A 267 -13.45 3.02 -7.75
CA LEU A 267 -13.94 4.32 -7.30
C LEU A 267 -14.45 5.20 -8.44
N ASP A 268 -13.76 5.20 -9.58
CA ASP A 268 -14.19 5.93 -10.77
C ASP A 268 -15.52 5.39 -11.33
N GLU A 269 -15.72 4.07 -11.26
CA GLU A 269 -16.96 3.39 -11.69
C GLU A 269 -18.13 3.60 -10.70
N GLY A 270 -17.89 4.26 -9.56
CA GLY A 270 -18.92 4.53 -8.55
C GLY A 270 -19.38 3.27 -7.81
N LEU A 271 -18.60 2.19 -7.84
CA LEU A 271 -18.90 0.99 -7.07
C LEU A 271 -18.80 1.32 -5.58
N PRO A 272 -19.79 0.92 -4.76
CA PRO A 272 -19.87 1.31 -3.36
C PRO A 272 -18.87 0.51 -2.52
N VAL A 273 -17.57 0.64 -2.76
CA VAL A 273 -16.53 0.00 -1.95
C VAL A 273 -16.36 0.82 -0.68
N VAL A 274 -16.71 0.25 0.47
CA VAL A 274 -16.40 0.82 1.78
C VAL A 274 -14.88 0.79 1.94
N LEU A 275 -14.22 1.89 1.61
CA LEU A 275 -12.76 1.98 1.49
C LEU A 275 -11.96 1.88 2.81
N ASP A 276 -12.61 1.65 3.95
CA ASP A 276 -11.91 1.70 5.24
C ASP A 276 -10.89 0.56 5.37
N ILE A 277 -11.29 -0.66 5.02
CA ILE A 277 -10.42 -1.84 5.03
C ILE A 277 -9.45 -1.75 3.85
N GLU A 278 -9.94 -1.50 2.65
CA GLU A 278 -9.13 -1.45 1.43
C GLU A 278 -8.00 -0.40 1.53
N ASN A 279 -8.26 0.78 2.09
CA ASN A 279 -7.22 1.79 2.32
C ASN A 279 -6.21 1.34 3.39
N ALA A 280 -6.65 0.65 4.45
CA ALA A 280 -5.75 0.13 5.47
C ALA A 280 -4.83 -0.98 4.91
N LEU A 281 -5.38 -1.89 4.10
CA LEU A 281 -4.63 -2.93 3.39
C LEU A 281 -3.65 -2.31 2.39
N LEU A 282 -4.09 -1.32 1.62
CA LEU A 282 -3.23 -0.62 0.66
C LEU A 282 -2.07 0.09 1.35
N HIS A 283 -2.32 0.72 2.50
CA HIS A 283 -1.29 1.36 3.30
C HIS A 283 -0.27 0.35 3.85
N ARG A 284 -0.73 -0.84 4.27
CA ARG A 284 0.13 -1.94 4.71
C ARG A 284 1.00 -2.47 3.56
N LEU A 285 0.43 -2.69 2.38
CA LEU A 285 1.17 -3.05 1.16
C LEU A 285 2.23 -1.99 0.80
N THR A 286 1.87 -0.72 0.92
CA THR A 286 2.78 0.40 0.67
C THR A 286 3.97 0.37 1.63
N ARG A 287 3.72 0.13 2.92
CA ARG A 287 4.77 -0.04 3.94
C ARG A 287 5.70 -1.21 3.62
N ASP A 288 5.16 -2.33 3.13
CA ASP A 288 5.96 -3.50 2.78
C ASP A 288 6.87 -3.22 1.58
N VAL A 289 6.36 -2.56 0.53
CA VAL A 289 7.17 -2.13 -0.63
C VAL A 289 8.24 -1.12 -0.23
N LEU A 290 7.92 -0.11 0.58
CA LEU A 290 8.90 0.87 1.07
C LEU A 290 10.02 0.19 1.87
N ARG A 291 9.66 -0.76 2.76
CA ARG A 291 10.65 -1.54 3.52
C ARG A 291 11.52 -2.39 2.60
N SER A 292 10.92 -3.10 1.64
CA SER A 292 11.67 -3.91 0.67
C SER A 292 12.57 -3.06 -0.23
N SER A 293 12.16 -1.82 -0.55
CA SER A 293 12.98 -0.87 -1.32
C SER A 293 14.27 -0.52 -0.58
N VAL A 294 14.18 -0.23 0.73
CA VAL A 294 15.38 0.04 1.57
C VAL A 294 16.28 -1.18 1.62
N PHE A 295 15.74 -2.37 1.91
CA PHE A 295 16.55 -3.59 1.98
C PHE A 295 17.21 -3.92 0.65
N THR A 296 16.47 -3.82 -0.46
CA THR A 296 17.00 -4.10 -1.80
C THR A 296 18.09 -3.10 -2.18
N CYS A 297 17.92 -1.83 -1.80
CA CYS A 297 18.95 -0.81 -2.00
C CYS A 297 20.23 -1.15 -1.21
N VAL A 298 20.11 -1.53 0.06
CA VAL A 298 21.25 -1.92 0.91
C VAL A 298 21.93 -3.19 0.39
N ASP A 299 21.16 -4.21 0.02
CA ASP A 299 21.67 -5.49 -0.46
C ASP A 299 22.40 -5.38 -1.80
N LEU A 300 21.87 -4.55 -2.73
CA LEU A 300 22.43 -4.41 -4.07
C LEU A 300 23.54 -3.34 -4.15
N ALA A 301 23.38 -2.19 -3.49
CA ALA A 301 24.37 -1.12 -3.52
C ALA A 301 25.46 -1.27 -2.42
N GLY A 302 25.22 -2.08 -1.39
CA GLY A 302 26.17 -2.33 -0.31
C GLY A 302 26.56 -1.05 0.44
N LEU A 303 27.85 -0.85 0.70
CA LEU A 303 28.36 0.35 1.39
C LEU A 303 28.06 1.66 0.66
N ARG A 304 27.83 1.62 -0.67
CA ARG A 304 27.48 2.82 -1.44
C ARG A 304 26.09 3.35 -1.09
N ALA A 305 25.20 2.50 -0.56
CA ALA A 305 23.88 2.91 -0.11
C ALA A 305 23.92 3.96 1.02
N ILE A 306 25.03 4.03 1.77
CA ILE A 306 25.21 4.93 2.92
C ILE A 306 26.11 6.13 2.56
N ASN A 307 26.68 6.14 1.35
CA ASN A 307 27.58 7.20 0.95
C ASN A 307 26.77 8.41 0.42
N PRO A 308 26.91 9.62 1.01
CA PRO A 308 26.20 10.81 0.58
C PRO A 308 26.44 11.24 -0.88
N ALA A 309 27.52 10.73 -1.50
CA ALA A 309 27.79 10.97 -2.92
C ALA A 309 26.80 10.25 -3.87
N PHE A 310 26.03 9.29 -3.36
CA PHE A 310 25.02 8.55 -4.13
C PHE A 310 23.61 8.91 -3.62
N HIS A 311 22.66 9.05 -4.54
CA HIS A 311 21.27 9.40 -4.22
C HIS A 311 20.57 8.37 -3.32
N PHE A 312 21.03 7.12 -3.32
CA PHE A 312 20.51 6.04 -2.47
C PHE A 312 20.50 6.37 -0.97
N GLU A 313 21.48 7.13 -0.48
CA GLU A 313 21.54 7.53 0.93
C GLU A 313 20.35 8.42 1.31
N LYS A 314 20.09 9.44 0.47
CA LYS A 314 18.96 10.35 0.63
C LYS A 314 17.65 9.59 0.55
N ASP A 315 17.52 8.72 -0.45
CA ASP A 315 16.31 7.91 -0.64
C ASP A 315 16.00 7.03 0.58
N ILE A 316 17.02 6.39 1.16
CA ILE A 316 16.84 5.58 2.38
C ILE A 316 16.37 6.45 3.54
N ARG A 317 16.93 7.65 3.74
CA ARG A 317 16.49 8.59 4.77
C ARG A 317 15.04 9.03 4.58
N ASP A 318 14.68 9.41 3.36
CA ASP A 318 13.34 9.88 3.01
C ASP A 318 12.31 8.77 3.20
N VAL A 319 12.59 7.56 2.68
CA VAL A 319 11.73 6.39 2.84
C VAL A 319 11.59 5.99 4.32
N THR A 320 12.66 6.07 5.10
CA THR A 320 12.60 5.81 6.56
C THR A 320 11.68 6.82 7.26
N THR A 321 11.72 8.08 6.85
CA THR A 321 10.81 9.12 7.34
C THR A 321 9.37 8.80 6.98
N LEU A 322 9.10 8.40 5.73
CA LEU A 322 7.76 7.98 5.31
C LEU A 322 7.27 6.75 6.08
N LEU A 323 8.12 5.75 6.30
CA LEU A 323 7.79 4.57 7.10
C LEU A 323 7.40 4.90 8.54
N SER A 324 7.87 6.03 9.09
CA SER A 324 7.49 6.50 10.42
C SER A 324 6.13 7.20 10.44
N LEU A 325 5.80 7.94 9.37
CA LEU A 325 4.49 8.60 9.20
C LEU A 325 3.39 7.58 8.88
N VAL A 326 3.75 6.52 8.16
CA VAL A 326 2.94 5.33 7.86
C VAL A 326 2.95 4.43 9.10
N GLY A 327 2.35 4.91 10.19
CA GLY A 327 2.37 4.23 11.50
C GLY A 327 1.79 2.81 11.46
N ALA A 328 2.31 1.93 12.32
CA ALA A 328 1.88 0.52 12.44
C ALA A 328 0.47 0.33 13.05
N PHE A 329 -0.19 1.40 13.50
CA PHE A 329 -1.41 1.36 14.31
C PHE A 329 -2.71 1.04 13.52
N LEU A 330 -2.66 1.01 12.18
CA LEU A 330 -3.84 0.79 11.31
C LEU A 330 -4.44 -0.61 11.40
N VAL A 331 -3.70 -1.59 11.95
CA VAL A 331 -4.21 -2.93 12.23
C VAL A 331 -5.42 -2.85 13.18
N ALA A 332 -5.42 -1.92 14.14
CA ALA A 332 -6.54 -1.71 15.07
C ALA A 332 -7.83 -1.24 14.39
N THR A 333 -7.74 -0.50 13.28
CA THR A 333 -8.93 0.02 12.58
C THR A 333 -9.69 -1.11 11.87
N VAL A 334 -8.98 -2.05 11.22
CA VAL A 334 -9.60 -3.24 10.61
C VAL A 334 -10.32 -4.08 11.66
N ILE A 335 -9.75 -4.17 12.86
CA ILE A 335 -10.31 -4.90 14.02
C ILE A 335 -11.60 -4.25 14.53
N VAL A 336 -11.68 -2.91 14.55
CA VAL A 336 -12.84 -2.17 15.04
C VAL A 336 -14.02 -2.24 14.06
N THR A 337 -13.76 -2.25 12.74
CA THR A 337 -14.84 -2.34 11.74
C THR A 337 -15.27 -3.75 11.37
N PHE A 338 -14.48 -4.76 11.74
CA PHE A 338 -14.94 -6.15 11.84
C PHE A 338 -15.89 -6.33 13.05
N ARG A 339 -16.95 -5.52 13.12
CA ARG A 339 -18.20 -5.94 13.75
C ARG A 339 -18.76 -7.07 12.88
N ILE A 340 -18.23 -8.29 13.06
CA ILE A 340 -18.83 -9.52 12.53
C ILE A 340 -20.15 -9.70 13.28
N THR A 341 -21.15 -8.91 12.91
CA THR A 341 -22.52 -9.12 13.32
C THR A 341 -23.06 -10.23 12.45
N ASN A 342 -23.40 -11.35 13.10
CA ASN A 342 -24.17 -12.49 12.61
C ASN A 342 -23.37 -13.63 11.95
N ALA A 343 -22.70 -14.43 12.78
CA ALA A 343 -22.42 -15.84 12.48
C ALA A 343 -22.72 -16.74 13.70
N LEU A 344 -23.89 -16.55 14.32
CA LEU A 344 -24.32 -17.29 15.52
C LEU A 344 -25.17 -18.54 15.23
N LYS A 345 -25.22 -19.02 13.97
CA LYS A 345 -26.14 -20.12 13.56
C LYS A 345 -25.47 -21.46 13.19
N ARG A 346 -24.19 -21.69 13.48
CA ARG A 346 -23.52 -22.96 13.11
C ARG A 346 -22.74 -23.59 14.28
N LEU A 347 -23.44 -23.90 15.37
CA LEU A 347 -22.84 -24.50 16.57
C LEU A 347 -22.89 -26.05 16.62
N PHE A 348 -23.50 -26.72 15.62
CA PHE A 348 -23.77 -28.17 15.68
C PHE A 348 -23.01 -29.03 14.66
N ARG A 349 -21.84 -28.60 14.14
CA ARG A 349 -21.12 -29.37 13.11
C ARG A 349 -19.59 -29.24 13.16
N GLN A 350 -18.98 -29.50 14.32
CA GLN A 350 -17.53 -29.37 14.49
C GLN A 350 -16.71 -30.41 13.69
N GLU A 351 -17.10 -31.69 13.66
CA GLU A 351 -16.34 -32.73 12.93
C GLU A 351 -16.30 -32.50 11.42
N LYS A 352 -17.41 -32.04 10.83
CA LYS A 352 -17.45 -31.73 9.39
C LYS A 352 -16.61 -30.50 9.04
N LEU A 353 -16.34 -29.62 10.02
CA LEU A 353 -15.61 -28.38 9.80
C LEU A 353 -14.11 -28.63 9.60
N GLU A 354 -13.54 -29.65 10.26
CA GLU A 354 -12.13 -30.02 10.14
C GLU A 354 -11.82 -30.64 8.76
N ASP A 355 -12.71 -31.50 8.27
CA ASP A 355 -12.61 -32.05 6.91
C ASP A 355 -12.76 -30.96 5.84
N GLU A 356 -13.71 -30.03 6.02
CA GLU A 356 -13.91 -28.87 5.13
C GLU A 356 -12.74 -27.86 5.17
N LEU A 357 -11.95 -27.82 6.26
CA LEU A 357 -10.76 -26.98 6.35
C LEU A 357 -9.59 -27.57 5.55
N ARG A 358 -9.38 -28.88 5.64
CA ARG A 358 -8.33 -29.59 4.89
C ARG A 358 -8.66 -29.65 3.40
N HIS A 359 -9.92 -29.95 3.07
CA HIS A 359 -10.40 -30.11 1.71
C HIS A 359 -11.64 -29.22 1.44
N PRO A 360 -11.44 -27.91 1.28
CA PRO A 360 -12.52 -27.00 0.91
C PRO A 360 -13.07 -27.35 -0.47
N LYS A 361 -14.40 -27.23 -0.62
CA LYS A 361 -15.07 -27.39 -1.91
C LYS A 361 -15.12 -26.06 -2.65
N LEU A 362 -15.01 -26.13 -3.98
CA LEU A 362 -15.31 -24.99 -4.84
C LEU A 362 -16.82 -24.72 -4.81
N THR A 363 -17.20 -23.48 -4.53
CA THR A 363 -18.59 -23.00 -4.39
C THR A 363 -18.89 -21.78 -5.26
N HIS A 364 -17.88 -20.96 -5.58
CA HIS A 364 -18.01 -19.71 -6.33
C HIS A 364 -17.53 -19.86 -7.77
N TYR A 365 -16.66 -20.84 -8.05
CA TYR A 365 -16.11 -21.10 -9.39
C TYR A 365 -15.39 -19.87 -9.98
N ILE A 366 -14.56 -19.20 -9.17
CA ILE A 366 -13.86 -17.95 -9.55
C ILE A 366 -13.06 -18.11 -10.86
N ALA A 367 -12.53 -19.31 -11.10
CA ALA A 367 -11.77 -19.64 -12.30
C ALA A 367 -12.54 -19.43 -13.62
N GLU A 368 -13.88 -19.45 -13.60
CA GLU A 368 -14.71 -19.21 -14.81
C GLU A 368 -14.70 -17.73 -15.23
N HIS A 369 -14.29 -16.83 -14.34
CA HIS A 369 -14.24 -15.39 -14.57
C HIS A 369 -12.83 -14.86 -14.85
N ALA A 370 -11.85 -15.75 -15.02
CA ALA A 370 -10.47 -15.40 -15.31
C ALA A 370 -9.92 -16.21 -16.50
N HIS A 371 -8.79 -15.78 -17.04
CA HIS A 371 -8.10 -16.51 -18.10
C HIS A 371 -7.74 -17.95 -17.64
N PRO A 372 -7.93 -19.00 -18.47
CA PRO A 372 -7.71 -20.39 -18.08
C PRO A 372 -6.32 -20.70 -17.51
N SER A 373 -5.28 -19.97 -17.93
CA SER A 373 -3.92 -20.13 -17.38
C SER A 373 -3.82 -19.79 -15.89
N LEU A 374 -4.76 -19.01 -15.36
CA LEU A 374 -4.83 -18.59 -13.95
C LEU A 374 -5.80 -19.47 -13.13
N GLN A 375 -6.29 -20.58 -13.69
CA GLN A 375 -7.24 -21.47 -13.03
C GLN A 375 -6.76 -21.91 -11.64
N MET A 376 -5.49 -22.32 -11.50
CA MET A 376 -4.94 -22.73 -10.21
C MET A 376 -4.90 -21.57 -9.20
N ALA A 377 -4.52 -20.37 -9.64
CA ALA A 377 -4.49 -19.18 -8.79
C ALA A 377 -5.89 -18.80 -8.28
N CYS A 378 -6.92 -18.95 -9.11
CA CYS A 378 -8.32 -18.73 -8.72
C CYS A 378 -8.82 -19.78 -7.73
N GLN A 379 -8.47 -21.05 -7.96
CA GLN A 379 -8.81 -22.14 -7.03
C GLN A 379 -8.13 -21.94 -5.67
N ASP A 380 -6.86 -21.53 -5.65
CA ASP A 380 -6.12 -21.21 -4.43
C ASP A 380 -6.79 -20.08 -3.62
N LEU A 381 -7.25 -19.02 -4.31
CA LEU A 381 -8.01 -17.94 -3.68
C LEU A 381 -9.29 -18.47 -3.05
N GLU A 382 -10.07 -19.25 -3.80
CA GLU A 382 -11.35 -19.79 -3.36
C GLU A 382 -11.21 -20.77 -2.18
N PHE A 383 -10.21 -21.64 -2.22
CA PHE A 383 -9.88 -22.52 -1.09
C PHE A 383 -9.48 -21.72 0.15
N SER A 384 -8.72 -20.64 -0.02
CA SER A 384 -8.32 -19.76 1.06
C SER A 384 -9.52 -19.01 1.67
N MET A 385 -10.45 -18.53 0.85
CA MET A 385 -11.70 -17.88 1.30
C MET A 385 -12.55 -18.81 2.18
N SER A 386 -12.75 -20.05 1.74
CA SER A 386 -13.50 -21.05 2.52
C SER A 386 -12.86 -21.32 3.88
N ARG A 387 -11.52 -21.46 3.91
CA ARG A 387 -10.76 -21.73 5.14
C ARG A 387 -10.81 -20.55 6.12
N VAL A 388 -10.64 -19.32 5.64
CA VAL A 388 -10.75 -18.10 6.46
C VAL A 388 -12.11 -18.02 7.15
N ASN A 389 -13.19 -18.23 6.41
CA ASN A 389 -14.54 -18.16 6.97
C ASN A 389 -14.77 -19.20 8.07
N ASN A 390 -14.22 -20.41 7.92
CA ASN A 390 -14.27 -21.46 8.93
C ASN A 390 -13.44 -21.10 10.18
N VAL A 391 -12.21 -20.64 10.00
CA VAL A 391 -11.32 -20.22 11.10
C VAL A 391 -11.93 -19.05 11.88
N ILE A 392 -12.48 -18.04 11.20
CA ILE A 392 -13.15 -16.91 11.86
C ILE A 392 -14.36 -17.37 12.65
N SER A 393 -15.19 -18.26 12.08
CA SER A 393 -16.35 -18.81 12.78
C SER A 393 -15.94 -19.54 14.07
N LYS A 394 -14.85 -20.31 14.02
CA LYS A 394 -14.26 -21.00 15.18
C LYS A 394 -13.73 -20.02 16.22
N LEU A 395 -12.89 -19.06 15.80
CA LEU A 395 -12.35 -17.99 16.66
C LEU A 395 -13.46 -17.22 17.40
N MET A 396 -14.55 -16.89 16.69
CA MET A 396 -15.70 -16.21 17.27
C MET A 396 -16.47 -17.08 18.26
N SER A 397 -16.58 -18.39 18.00
CA SER A 397 -17.27 -19.32 18.89
C SER A 397 -16.55 -19.51 20.24
N GLU A 398 -15.22 -19.47 20.25
CA GLU A 398 -14.42 -19.75 21.45
C GLU A 398 -14.07 -18.48 22.24
N LYS A 399 -13.66 -17.39 21.56
CA LYS A 399 -13.22 -16.15 22.23
C LYS A 399 -14.32 -15.09 22.32
N GLY A 400 -15.39 -15.20 21.52
CA GLY A 400 -16.48 -14.23 21.50
C GLY A 400 -16.00 -12.79 21.32
N LYS A 401 -16.44 -11.87 22.19
CA LYS A 401 -16.02 -10.45 22.13
C LYS A 401 -14.55 -10.23 22.50
N ASN A 402 -13.90 -11.17 23.18
CA ASN A 402 -12.50 -11.04 23.61
C ASN A 402 -11.52 -11.16 22.44
N VAL A 403 -11.96 -11.58 21.25
CA VAL A 403 -11.14 -11.56 20.03
C VAL A 403 -10.54 -10.18 19.78
N GLN A 404 -11.27 -9.10 20.10
CA GLN A 404 -10.83 -7.71 19.91
C GLN A 404 -9.53 -7.37 20.66
N HIS A 405 -9.20 -8.11 21.70
CA HIS A 405 -7.98 -7.91 22.50
C HIS A 405 -6.84 -8.85 22.09
N ASP A 406 -7.08 -9.80 21.18
CA ASP A 406 -6.06 -10.72 20.68
C ASP A 406 -5.43 -10.22 19.38
N PHE A 407 -4.56 -9.23 19.53
CA PHE A 407 -3.88 -8.57 18.42
C PHE A 407 -3.07 -9.53 17.54
N ALA A 408 -2.48 -10.60 18.10
CA ALA A 408 -1.67 -11.53 17.31
C ALA A 408 -2.53 -12.35 16.34
N SER A 409 -3.70 -12.83 16.79
CA SER A 409 -4.63 -13.55 15.91
C SER A 409 -5.20 -12.61 14.84
N LEU A 410 -5.53 -11.39 15.23
CA LEU A 410 -6.07 -10.37 14.33
C LEU A 410 -5.06 -9.93 13.28
N GLU A 411 -3.79 -9.74 13.67
CA GLU A 411 -2.70 -9.42 12.76
C GLU A 411 -2.53 -10.48 11.67
N ARG A 412 -2.61 -11.78 12.04
CA ARG A 412 -2.57 -12.88 11.07
C ARG A 412 -3.76 -12.85 10.11
N LEU A 413 -4.97 -12.58 10.63
CA LEU A 413 -6.15 -12.42 9.79
C LEU A 413 -5.99 -11.25 8.81
N VAL A 414 -5.50 -10.09 9.27
CA VAL A 414 -5.25 -8.93 8.41
C VAL A 414 -4.26 -9.25 7.29
N THR A 415 -3.19 -10.00 7.58
CA THR A 415 -2.25 -10.48 6.53
C THR A 415 -2.97 -11.36 5.50
N ILE A 416 -3.84 -12.27 5.92
CA ILE A 416 -4.59 -13.12 4.98
C ILE A 416 -5.54 -12.29 4.11
N ILE A 417 -6.20 -11.28 4.67
CA ILE A 417 -7.10 -10.38 3.93
C ILE A 417 -6.32 -9.54 2.92
N GLN A 418 -5.15 -8.99 3.33
CA GLN A 418 -4.24 -8.32 2.41
C GLN A 418 -3.88 -9.23 1.23
N ASN A 419 -3.54 -10.48 1.54
CA ASN A 419 -3.17 -11.50 0.58
C ASN A 419 -4.31 -11.81 -0.40
N HIS A 420 -5.57 -11.87 0.07
CA HIS A 420 -6.75 -12.02 -0.79
C HIS A 420 -6.96 -10.82 -1.73
N LEU A 421 -6.79 -9.59 -1.23
CA LEU A 421 -6.85 -8.38 -2.06
C LEU A 421 -5.79 -8.42 -3.17
N VAL A 422 -4.55 -8.77 -2.82
CA VAL A 422 -3.45 -8.91 -3.78
C VAL A 422 -3.78 -9.97 -4.83
N MET A 423 -4.19 -11.17 -4.42
CA MET A 423 -4.56 -12.25 -5.34
C MET A 423 -5.66 -11.80 -6.32
N THR A 424 -6.72 -11.16 -5.81
CA THR A 424 -7.82 -10.68 -6.66
C THR A 424 -7.34 -9.64 -7.67
N ALA A 425 -6.57 -8.65 -7.23
CA ALA A 425 -6.07 -7.57 -8.08
C ALA A 425 -5.08 -8.08 -9.15
N VAL A 426 -4.17 -9.01 -8.83
CA VAL A 426 -3.19 -9.53 -9.81
C VAL A 426 -3.81 -10.52 -10.78
N ILE A 427 -4.77 -11.35 -10.35
CA ILE A 427 -5.49 -12.28 -11.22
C ILE A 427 -6.33 -11.49 -12.23
N SER A 428 -7.13 -10.53 -11.76
CA SER A 428 -7.96 -9.69 -12.64
C SER A 428 -7.09 -8.90 -13.64
N ARG A 429 -6.01 -8.26 -13.16
CA ARG A 429 -5.08 -7.50 -14.03
C ARG A 429 -4.43 -8.38 -15.11
N SER A 430 -3.83 -9.50 -14.72
CA SER A 430 -3.11 -10.37 -15.66
C SER A 430 -4.04 -11.08 -16.63
N SER A 431 -5.23 -11.50 -16.17
CA SER A 431 -6.30 -12.04 -17.01
C SER A 431 -6.69 -11.04 -18.09
N ARG A 432 -6.90 -9.78 -17.71
CA ARG A 432 -7.22 -8.69 -18.63
C ARG A 432 -6.07 -8.43 -19.61
N SER A 433 -4.84 -8.27 -19.12
CA SER A 433 -3.65 -7.96 -19.93
C SER A 433 -3.45 -8.98 -21.05
N TYR A 434 -3.62 -10.25 -20.74
CA TYR A 434 -3.56 -11.32 -21.73
C TYR A 434 -4.74 -11.29 -22.70
N SER A 435 -5.96 -11.11 -22.19
CA SER A 435 -7.19 -11.09 -23.02
C SER A 435 -7.18 -9.97 -24.06
N ILE A 436 -6.59 -8.81 -23.73
CA ILE A 436 -6.45 -7.69 -24.67
C ILE A 436 -5.16 -7.75 -25.52
N GLY A 437 -4.29 -8.73 -25.29
CA GLY A 437 -3.06 -8.94 -26.06
C GLY A 437 -1.95 -7.91 -25.80
N LEU A 438 -1.77 -7.45 -24.56
CA LEU A 438 -0.64 -6.57 -24.22
C LEU A 438 0.70 -7.26 -24.42
N ARG A 439 1.72 -6.44 -24.70
CA ARG A 439 3.12 -6.88 -24.76
C ARG A 439 3.54 -7.44 -23.39
N ASN A 440 4.25 -8.56 -23.40
CA ASN A 440 4.76 -9.26 -22.21
C ASN A 440 3.64 -9.78 -21.27
N SER A 441 2.41 -9.94 -21.76
CA SER A 441 1.30 -10.49 -20.97
C SER A 441 1.53 -11.94 -20.51
N ASP A 442 2.37 -12.68 -21.22
CA ASP A 442 2.88 -13.99 -20.84
C ASP A 442 3.74 -13.93 -19.56
N ILE A 443 4.63 -12.93 -19.46
CA ILE A 443 5.44 -12.68 -18.26
C ILE A 443 4.53 -12.25 -17.10
N GLU A 444 3.52 -11.42 -17.37
CA GLU A 444 2.56 -10.95 -16.37
C GLU A 444 1.73 -12.10 -15.78
N ILE A 445 1.29 -13.06 -16.60
CA ILE A 445 0.64 -14.29 -16.10
C ILE A 445 1.59 -15.11 -15.23
N ALA A 446 2.86 -15.24 -15.63
CA ALA A 446 3.84 -15.98 -14.84
C ALA A 446 4.06 -15.33 -13.46
N TRP A 447 4.14 -13.99 -13.41
CA TRP A 447 4.24 -13.24 -12.16
C TRP A 447 3.00 -13.37 -11.29
N ALA A 448 1.80 -13.23 -11.86
CA ALA A 448 0.55 -13.41 -11.12
C ALA A 448 0.45 -14.82 -10.54
N THR A 449 0.80 -15.86 -11.31
CA THR A 449 0.81 -17.25 -10.85
C THR A 449 1.81 -17.46 -9.70
N PHE A 450 3.01 -16.91 -9.81
CA PHE A 450 4.02 -16.97 -8.75
C PHE A 450 3.54 -16.29 -7.46
N ILE A 451 2.99 -15.07 -7.57
CA ILE A 451 2.43 -14.30 -6.45
C ILE A 451 1.35 -15.11 -5.75
N CYS A 452 0.34 -15.58 -6.50
CA CYS A 452 -0.77 -16.33 -5.95
C CYS A 452 -0.30 -17.62 -5.27
N SER A 453 0.64 -18.37 -5.85
CA SER A 453 1.21 -19.56 -5.21
C SER A 453 1.97 -19.22 -3.92
N LYS A 454 2.79 -18.18 -3.91
CA LYS A 454 3.56 -17.75 -2.72
C LYS A 454 2.61 -17.34 -1.59
N VAL A 455 1.66 -16.47 -1.92
CA VAL A 455 0.67 -15.93 -0.99
C VAL A 455 -0.30 -17.01 -0.49
N SER A 456 -0.72 -17.94 -1.35
CA SER A 456 -1.58 -19.08 -0.95
C SER A 456 -0.90 -19.97 0.10
N ARG A 457 0.40 -20.25 -0.06
CA ARG A 457 1.17 -21.02 0.93
C ARG A 457 1.30 -20.29 2.27
N GLU A 458 1.53 -18.98 2.23
CA GLU A 458 1.56 -18.16 3.45
C GLU A 458 0.19 -18.18 4.15
N ASN A 459 -0.90 -17.98 3.39
CA ASN A 459 -2.25 -18.05 3.91
C ASN A 459 -2.54 -19.40 4.55
N TRP A 460 -2.14 -20.50 3.90
CA TRP A 460 -2.28 -21.84 4.46
C TRP A 460 -1.55 -21.98 5.80
N PHE A 461 -0.29 -21.55 5.89
CA PHE A 461 0.47 -21.59 7.15
C PHE A 461 -0.16 -20.73 8.24
N LEU A 462 -0.61 -19.51 7.92
CA LEU A 462 -1.26 -18.61 8.86
C LEU A 462 -2.60 -19.18 9.36
N LEU A 463 -3.39 -19.75 8.47
CA LEU A 463 -4.69 -20.37 8.78
C LEU A 463 -4.52 -21.64 9.61
N GLU A 464 -3.55 -22.48 9.27
CA GLU A 464 -3.22 -23.66 10.06
C GLU A 464 -2.73 -23.23 11.44
N ALA A 465 -1.85 -22.23 11.54
CA ALA A 465 -1.39 -21.70 12.82
C ALA A 465 -2.50 -21.03 13.67
N LEU A 466 -3.58 -20.53 13.03
CA LEU A 466 -4.78 -20.04 13.71
C LEU A 466 -5.73 -21.20 14.11
N ASN A 467 -5.75 -22.29 13.35
CA ASN A 467 -6.54 -23.48 13.63
C ASN A 467 -5.91 -24.39 14.69
N ASP A 468 -4.59 -24.63 14.59
CA ASP A 468 -3.71 -25.34 15.53
C ASP A 468 -3.51 -24.59 16.85
N TYR A 469 -3.97 -23.33 16.91
CA TYR A 469 -4.02 -22.54 18.15
C TYR A 469 -4.85 -23.24 19.26
N TYR A 470 -5.61 -24.26 18.91
CA TYR A 470 -6.41 -25.08 19.83
C TYR A 470 -5.82 -26.47 20.08
N GLY A 471 -4.69 -26.80 19.46
CA GLY A 471 -3.99 -28.08 19.56
C GLY A 471 -3.03 -28.18 20.73
N LEU A 472 -1.97 -27.35 20.81
CA LEU A 472 -0.97 -27.46 21.91
C LEU A 472 0.09 -26.34 21.98
N ILE A 473 0.07 -25.32 21.11
CA ILE A 473 1.16 -24.31 21.06
C ILE A 473 0.65 -22.94 21.51
N ARG A 474 0.84 -22.64 22.79
CA ARG A 474 0.75 -21.30 23.38
C ARG A 474 1.90 -20.42 22.85
N LEU A 475 1.78 -19.89 21.64
CA LEU A 475 2.77 -18.96 21.09
C LEU A 475 2.54 -17.50 21.54
N ASN A 476 1.38 -17.20 22.13
CA ASN A 476 0.97 -15.82 22.46
C ASN A 476 1.30 -15.37 23.90
N PRO A 477 1.14 -16.17 24.98
CA PRO A 477 1.57 -15.69 26.30
C PRO A 477 3.10 -15.64 26.43
N SER A 478 3.85 -16.56 25.82
CA SER A 478 5.31 -16.60 25.97
C SER A 478 6.00 -15.41 25.29
N LEU A 479 5.57 -15.02 24.07
CA LEU A 479 6.15 -13.87 23.37
C LEU A 479 5.78 -12.55 24.06
N LEU A 480 4.53 -12.41 24.49
CA LEU A 480 4.10 -11.26 25.29
C LEU A 480 4.86 -11.18 26.62
N ASN A 481 5.15 -12.32 27.25
CA ASN A 481 5.97 -12.38 28.45
C ASN A 481 7.41 -11.95 28.19
N VAL A 482 8.01 -12.29 27.05
CA VAL A 482 9.37 -11.82 26.68
C VAL A 482 9.39 -10.30 26.56
N GLY A 483 8.46 -9.72 25.79
CA GLY A 483 8.38 -8.26 25.65
C GLY A 483 8.09 -7.57 26.98
N LYS A 484 7.11 -8.08 27.74
CA LYS A 484 6.77 -7.59 29.07
C LYS A 484 7.96 -7.65 30.02
N ALA A 485 8.71 -8.74 30.02
CA ALA A 485 9.89 -8.89 30.86
C ALA A 485 10.93 -7.80 30.54
N VAL A 486 11.20 -7.53 29.25
CA VAL A 486 12.13 -6.46 28.85
C VAL A 486 11.65 -5.09 29.33
N PHE A 487 10.36 -4.77 29.20
CA PHE A 487 9.84 -3.47 29.63
C PHE A 487 9.70 -3.33 31.16
N ASP A 488 9.19 -4.35 31.85
CA ASP A 488 9.04 -4.37 33.30
C ASP A 488 10.39 -4.30 34.01
N MET A 489 11.41 -4.96 33.45
CA MET A 489 12.78 -4.95 33.98
C MET A 489 13.64 -3.80 33.43
N GLY A 490 13.08 -2.89 32.64
CA GLY A 490 13.76 -1.71 32.11
C GLY A 490 14.91 -1.99 31.13
N GLY A 491 14.97 -3.17 30.52
CA GLY A 491 16.01 -3.54 29.56
C GLY A 491 16.16 -5.05 29.33
N TYR A 492 17.16 -5.41 28.52
CA TYR A 492 17.59 -6.79 28.34
C TYR A 492 18.41 -7.22 29.56
N GLN A 493 17.81 -8.05 30.42
CA GLN A 493 18.41 -8.51 31.68
C GLN A 493 18.90 -9.96 31.66
N ILE A 494 18.90 -10.61 30.48
CA ILE A 494 19.44 -11.97 30.41
C ILE A 494 20.96 -11.85 30.47
N GLU A 495 21.54 -12.48 31.49
CA GLU A 495 22.97 -12.46 31.72
C GLU A 495 23.75 -13.00 30.51
N SER A 496 24.96 -12.47 30.35
CA SER A 496 25.84 -12.93 29.29
C SER A 496 26.15 -14.42 29.46
N PRO A 497 26.28 -15.22 28.37
CA PRO A 497 26.62 -16.65 28.46
C PRO A 497 27.94 -16.97 29.17
N ILE A 498 28.78 -15.96 29.46
CA ILE A 498 30.04 -16.09 30.19
C ILE A 498 29.91 -15.81 31.69
N GLU A 499 28.76 -15.30 32.14
CA GLU A 499 28.51 -15.02 33.55
C GLU A 499 28.40 -16.33 34.34
N ARG A 500 28.98 -16.37 35.54
CA ARG A 500 28.93 -17.55 36.41
C ARG A 500 28.39 -17.17 37.77
N ASN A 501 27.56 -18.05 38.34
CA ASN A 501 27.19 -17.97 39.74
C ASN A 501 28.36 -18.47 40.57
N TRP A 502 29.13 -17.55 41.16
CA TRP A 502 30.26 -17.86 42.03
C TRP A 502 29.80 -18.24 43.44
#